data_AF-A0A5B8BYD7-F1
#
_entry.id   AF-A0A5B8BYD7-F1
#
_cell.length_a   1.000
_cell.length_b   1.000
_cell.length_c   1.000
_cell.angle_alpha   90.00
_cell.angle_beta   90.00
_cell.angle_gamma   90.00
#
_symmetry.space_group_name_H-M   'P 1'
#
loop_
_entity.id
_entity.type
_entity.pdbx_description
1 polymer ?
#
loop_
_entity_poly.entity_id
_entity_poly.type
_entity_poly.pdbx_seq_one_letter_code
_entity_poly.pdbx_strand_id
1 'polypeptide(L)'
;MIELSGMYEEEIGLFLEWLARRERYVAFEGARVVSEGGFGHIAVPLEFGPTYQGRRIATVGAAYRIPRVDLGNKCCPHFSVGKITTGAEDICFEDVPIVMYGHQGSHWPGCGSAGVFVAEGWRRGPSPHDKWTFGPAAQTGGFTINAGDDPDDLDLPGKPKAPEPLPGAFGMRAGDDPEAMIRAMQAFTGAPGGKDEG
;
A
#
# COMPACT_ATOMS: atom_id res chain seq x y z
N MET A 1 7.19 28.01 -9.86
CA MET A 1 6.06 27.39 -9.14
C MET A 1 4.91 27.29 -10.11
N ILE A 2 4.25 26.12 -10.17
CA ILE A 2 3.15 25.78 -11.06
C ILE A 2 1.89 25.73 -10.21
N GLU A 3 0.88 26.52 -10.57
CA GLU A 3 -0.39 26.62 -9.85
C GLU A 3 -1.51 25.96 -10.65
N LEU A 4 -2.27 25.05 -10.02
CA LEU A 4 -3.28 24.22 -10.69
C LEU A 4 -4.71 24.82 -10.65
N SER A 5 -4.99 25.81 -9.80
CA SER A 5 -6.35 26.37 -9.61
C SER A 5 -6.97 27.01 -10.87
N GLY A 6 -6.15 27.44 -11.82
CA GLY A 6 -6.61 27.99 -13.10
C GLY A 6 -6.60 27.03 -14.28
N MET A 7 -6.21 25.76 -14.07
CA MET A 7 -6.08 24.79 -15.16
C MET A 7 -7.38 24.05 -15.43
N TYR A 8 -7.69 23.84 -16.71
CA TYR A 8 -8.74 22.94 -17.15
C TYR A 8 -8.33 21.47 -16.98
N GLU A 9 -9.30 20.57 -16.99
CA GLU A 9 -9.07 19.14 -16.78
C GLU A 9 -8.13 18.54 -17.85
N GLU A 10 -8.24 18.98 -19.10
CA GLU A 10 -7.36 18.56 -20.19
C GLU A 10 -5.91 19.03 -19.98
N GLU A 11 -5.73 20.24 -19.46
CA GLU A 11 -4.41 20.80 -19.15
C GLU A 11 -3.76 20.05 -17.99
N ILE A 12 -4.56 19.73 -16.95
CA ILE A 12 -4.14 18.86 -15.85
C ILE A 12 -3.69 17.50 -16.40
N GLY A 13 -4.47 16.90 -17.31
CA GLY A 13 -4.11 15.63 -17.95
C GLY A 13 -2.76 15.68 -18.66
N LEU A 14 -2.53 16.69 -19.51
CA LEU A 14 -1.25 16.89 -20.20
C LEU A 14 -0.09 17.12 -19.22
N PHE A 15 -0.34 17.87 -18.15
CA PHE A 15 0.64 18.14 -17.12
C PHE A 15 1.03 16.88 -16.35
N LEU A 16 0.06 16.03 -15.99
CA LEU A 16 0.29 14.75 -15.33
C LEU A 16 1.13 13.80 -16.20
N GLU A 17 0.87 13.75 -17.52
CA GLU A 17 1.70 13.00 -18.47
C GLU A 17 3.13 13.55 -18.56
N TRP A 18 3.27 14.88 -18.57
CA TRP A 18 4.57 15.54 -18.60
C TRP A 18 5.40 15.25 -17.33
N LEU A 19 4.75 15.19 -16.16
CA LEU A 19 5.36 14.80 -14.90
C LEU A 19 5.75 13.32 -14.87
N ALA A 20 4.88 12.42 -15.34
CA ALA A 20 5.14 10.98 -15.35
C ALA A 20 6.37 10.62 -16.21
N ARG A 21 6.60 11.32 -17.33
CA ARG A 21 7.81 11.19 -18.16
C ARG A 21 9.10 11.61 -17.46
N ARG A 22 8.99 12.29 -16.32
CA ARG A 22 10.09 12.74 -15.45
C ARG A 22 10.11 11.99 -14.12
N GLU A 23 9.42 10.86 -14.06
CA GLU A 23 9.35 10.01 -12.86
C GLU A 23 8.75 10.74 -11.64
N ARG A 24 7.87 11.71 -11.88
CA ARG A 24 7.13 12.42 -10.83
C ARG A 24 5.66 12.04 -10.93
N TYR A 25 5.10 11.48 -9.86
CA TYR A 25 3.78 10.86 -9.90
C TYR A 25 2.87 11.50 -8.86
N VAL A 26 1.84 12.20 -9.34
CA VAL A 26 0.87 12.91 -8.49
C VAL A 26 -0.08 11.92 -7.82
N ALA A 27 -0.30 12.09 -6.52
CA ALA A 27 -1.22 11.25 -5.77
C ALA A 27 -2.66 11.76 -5.87
N PHE A 28 -3.60 10.84 -5.82
CA PHE A 28 -5.03 11.11 -5.88
C PHE A 28 -5.73 10.58 -4.63
N GLU A 29 -6.97 10.98 -4.43
CA GLU A 29 -7.86 10.27 -3.52
C GLU A 29 -7.89 8.77 -3.86
N GLY A 30 -7.91 7.94 -2.82
CA GLY A 30 -7.80 6.50 -2.94
C GLY A 30 -6.39 5.97 -3.23
N ALA A 31 -5.38 6.82 -3.44
CA ALA A 31 -4.00 6.37 -3.64
C ALA A 31 -3.52 5.58 -2.42
N ARG A 32 -2.82 4.46 -2.65
CA ARG A 32 -2.23 3.66 -1.59
C ARG A 32 -1.19 4.44 -0.78
N VAL A 33 -1.22 4.23 0.53
CA VAL A 33 -0.17 4.65 1.47
C VAL A 33 0.41 3.43 2.16
N VAL A 34 1.65 3.52 2.63
CA VAL A 34 2.35 2.45 3.32
C VAL A 34 2.91 2.96 4.65
N SER A 35 2.84 2.11 5.66
CA SER A 35 3.41 2.32 6.99
C SER A 35 4.07 1.03 7.47
N GLU A 36 4.78 1.09 8.60
CA GLU A 36 5.24 -0.12 9.31
C GLU A 36 4.10 -1.09 9.64
N GLY A 37 2.86 -0.60 9.78
CA GLY A 37 1.68 -1.41 10.10
C GLY A 37 0.91 -1.96 8.90
N GLY A 38 1.42 -1.77 7.68
CA GLY A 38 0.81 -2.24 6.44
C GLY A 38 0.31 -1.11 5.53
N PHE A 39 -0.60 -1.46 4.63
CA PHE A 39 -1.09 -0.59 3.57
C PHE A 39 -2.44 0.05 3.90
N GLY A 40 -2.60 1.30 3.52
CA GLY A 40 -3.86 2.03 3.59
C GLY A 40 -4.11 2.84 2.33
N HIS A 41 -5.03 3.79 2.42
CA HIS A 41 -5.40 4.64 1.28
C HIS A 41 -5.63 6.08 1.75
N ILE A 42 -5.34 7.04 0.87
CA ILE A 42 -5.84 8.42 0.99
C ILE A 42 -7.36 8.39 0.96
N ALA A 43 -7.99 9.17 1.85
CA ALA A 43 -9.43 9.18 2.03
C ALA A 43 -10.18 9.50 0.73
N VAL A 44 -11.37 8.90 0.59
CA VAL A 44 -12.32 9.18 -0.50
C VAL A 44 -13.67 9.48 0.15
N PRO A 45 -14.30 10.63 -0.14
CA PRO A 45 -13.78 11.73 -0.97
C PRO A 45 -12.73 12.58 -0.23
N LEU A 46 -11.87 13.28 -0.98
CA LEU A 46 -11.09 14.39 -0.44
C LEU A 46 -11.92 15.68 -0.35
N GLU A 47 -11.76 16.46 0.71
CA GLU A 47 -12.47 17.74 0.89
C GLU A 47 -11.92 18.87 0.01
N PHE A 48 -10.68 18.75 -0.46
CA PHE A 48 -9.96 19.80 -1.17
C PHE A 48 -9.00 19.24 -2.23
N GLY A 49 -8.77 20.00 -3.31
CA GLY A 49 -7.86 19.66 -4.41
C GLY A 49 -8.51 19.75 -5.80
N PRO A 50 -7.70 19.89 -6.88
CA PRO A 50 -8.21 19.92 -8.24
C PRO A 50 -8.74 18.54 -8.65
N THR A 51 -9.74 18.51 -9.52
CA THR A 51 -10.37 17.27 -10.00
C THR A 51 -9.84 16.91 -11.38
N TYR A 52 -9.52 15.63 -11.58
CA TYR A 52 -9.22 15.06 -12.87
C TYR A 52 -9.80 13.65 -12.97
N GLN A 53 -10.54 13.37 -14.04
CA GLN A 53 -11.29 12.15 -14.29
C GLN A 53 -12.22 11.76 -13.12
N GLY A 54 -12.87 12.76 -12.52
CA GLY A 54 -13.76 12.57 -11.38
C GLY A 54 -13.07 12.21 -10.07
N ARG A 55 -11.73 12.25 -10.01
CA ARG A 55 -10.94 12.02 -8.80
C ARG A 55 -10.20 13.28 -8.38
N ARG A 56 -10.17 13.57 -7.09
CA ARG A 56 -9.40 14.70 -6.56
C ARG A 56 -7.92 14.37 -6.44
N ILE A 57 -7.07 15.30 -6.88
CA ILE A 57 -5.63 15.28 -6.63
C ILE A 57 -5.37 15.63 -5.17
N ALA A 58 -4.53 14.84 -4.50
CA ALA A 58 -4.20 15.06 -3.11
C ALA A 58 -3.28 16.26 -2.91
N THR A 59 -3.57 17.06 -1.90
CA THR A 59 -2.76 18.19 -1.42
C THR A 59 -2.26 17.93 0.00
N VAL A 60 -1.27 18.68 0.47
CA VAL A 60 -0.78 18.58 1.85
C VAL A 60 -1.94 18.80 2.82
N GLY A 61 -2.04 17.92 3.83
CA GLY A 61 -3.18 17.86 4.73
C GLY A 61 -4.21 16.78 4.37
N ALA A 62 -4.12 16.17 3.18
CA ALA A 62 -4.98 15.06 2.78
C ALA A 62 -4.98 13.94 3.84
N ALA A 63 -6.17 13.56 4.29
CA ALA A 63 -6.34 12.50 5.27
C ALA A 63 -6.09 11.12 4.64
N TYR A 64 -5.59 10.19 5.44
CA TYR A 64 -5.47 8.78 5.05
C TYR A 64 -5.96 7.86 6.16
N ARG A 65 -6.23 6.61 5.79
CA ARG A 65 -6.61 5.53 6.70
C ARG A 65 -5.83 4.26 6.38
N ILE A 66 -5.27 3.65 7.42
CA ILE A 66 -4.57 2.36 7.35
C ILE A 66 -5.34 1.36 8.23
N PRO A 67 -5.88 0.26 7.67
CA PRO A 67 -6.36 -0.87 8.46
C PRO A 67 -5.21 -1.40 9.30
N ARG A 68 -5.46 -1.61 10.58
CA ARG A 68 -4.40 -2.00 11.49
C ARG A 68 -4.12 -3.50 11.39
N VAL A 69 -2.88 -3.86 11.08
CA VAL A 69 -2.30 -5.14 11.51
C VAL A 69 -1.78 -4.93 12.94
N ASP A 70 -2.06 -5.85 13.85
CA ASP A 70 -2.01 -5.62 15.30
C ASP A 70 -0.59 -5.33 15.86
N LEU A 71 -0.15 -4.07 15.76
CA LEU A 71 1.15 -3.60 16.28
C LEU A 71 1.12 -3.18 17.77
N GLY A 72 0.25 -3.76 18.61
CA GLY A 72 0.34 -3.62 20.08
C GLY A 72 0.02 -2.25 20.74
N ASN A 73 -0.33 -1.20 19.99
CA ASN A 73 -0.79 0.10 20.52
C ASN A 73 -2.28 0.15 20.94
N LYS A 74 -2.65 1.07 21.85
CA LYS A 74 -4.01 1.14 22.44
C LYS A 74 -5.03 2.02 21.70
N CYS A 75 -4.66 2.65 20.58
CA CYS A 75 -5.60 3.50 19.84
C CYS A 75 -6.61 2.70 19.01
N CYS A 76 -7.73 3.36 18.71
CA CYS A 76 -9.03 2.84 18.26
C CYS A 76 -8.98 1.51 17.46
N PRO A 77 -9.90 0.57 17.75
CA PRO A 77 -9.72 -0.86 17.51
C PRO A 77 -9.61 -1.34 16.05
N HIS A 78 -9.74 -0.49 15.03
CA HIS A 78 -9.87 -0.97 13.64
C HIS A 78 -9.02 -0.22 12.60
N PHE A 79 -8.44 0.93 12.90
CA PHE A 79 -7.70 1.72 11.93
C PHE A 79 -6.81 2.80 12.56
N SER A 80 -5.67 3.06 11.91
CA SER A 80 -4.88 4.27 12.14
C SER A 80 -5.26 5.32 11.11
N VAL A 81 -5.42 6.56 11.57
CA VAL A 81 -5.70 7.74 10.75
C VAL A 81 -4.59 8.77 10.90
N GLY A 82 -4.39 9.56 9.86
CA GLY A 82 -3.41 10.65 9.85
C GLY A 82 -3.62 11.57 8.66
N LYS A 83 -2.61 12.40 8.41
CA LYS A 83 -2.58 13.32 7.27
C LYS A 83 -1.23 13.32 6.58
N ILE A 84 -1.21 13.58 5.28
CA ILE A 84 0.02 13.81 4.53
C ILE A 84 0.60 15.18 4.91
N THR A 85 1.90 15.23 5.19
CA THR A 85 2.60 16.41 5.74
C THR A 85 3.63 17.02 4.81
N THR A 86 4.08 16.28 3.77
CA THR A 86 5.01 16.82 2.78
C THR A 86 4.37 16.90 1.39
N GLY A 87 4.86 17.84 0.59
CA GLY A 87 4.30 18.21 -0.71
C GLY A 87 5.39 18.65 -1.68
N ALA A 88 5.01 18.83 -2.94
CA ALA A 88 5.92 19.27 -3.97
C ALA A 88 6.27 20.75 -3.77
N GLU A 89 7.55 21.11 -3.86
CA GLU A 89 8.01 22.48 -3.62
C GLU A 89 7.65 23.43 -4.77
N ASP A 90 7.41 22.89 -5.96
CA ASP A 90 7.25 23.62 -7.20
C ASP A 90 5.84 23.55 -7.79
N ILE A 91 4.90 22.80 -7.17
CA ILE A 91 3.54 22.59 -7.68
C ILE A 91 2.53 22.71 -6.54
N CYS A 92 1.54 23.59 -6.70
CA CYS A 92 0.51 23.86 -5.70
C CYS A 92 -0.89 23.97 -6.33
N PHE A 93 -1.90 23.89 -5.48
CA PHE A 93 -3.28 24.25 -5.77
C PHE A 93 -3.77 25.19 -4.66
N GLU A 94 -4.09 26.43 -5.04
CA GLU A 94 -4.42 27.53 -4.11
C GLU A 94 -3.38 27.65 -2.99
N ASP A 95 -2.10 27.74 -3.38
CA ASP A 95 -0.94 27.84 -2.47
C ASP A 95 -0.70 26.60 -1.58
N VAL A 96 -1.50 25.53 -1.71
CA VAL A 96 -1.28 24.27 -0.99
C VAL A 96 -0.48 23.30 -1.87
N PRO A 97 0.69 22.82 -1.42
CA PRO A 97 1.51 21.89 -2.19
C PRO A 97 0.80 20.60 -2.58
N ILE A 98 1.05 20.13 -3.81
CA ILE A 98 0.51 18.87 -4.33
C ILE A 98 1.28 17.68 -3.76
N VAL A 99 0.56 16.61 -3.43
CA VAL A 99 1.13 15.37 -2.92
C VAL A 99 1.58 14.48 -4.08
N MET A 100 2.76 13.88 -3.93
CA MET A 100 3.36 12.97 -4.88
C MET A 100 3.67 11.63 -4.23
N TYR A 101 3.89 10.62 -5.06
CA TYR A 101 4.53 9.37 -4.65
C TYR A 101 5.81 9.65 -3.86
N GLY A 102 5.99 8.96 -2.73
CA GLY A 102 7.13 9.10 -1.83
C GLY A 102 6.97 10.19 -0.76
N HIS A 103 5.96 11.06 -0.84
CA HIS A 103 5.71 12.03 0.23
C HIS A 103 5.26 11.37 1.52
N GLN A 104 5.56 12.04 2.62
CA GLN A 104 5.39 11.54 3.97
C GLN A 104 4.12 12.08 4.61
N GLY A 105 3.54 11.26 5.49
CA GLY A 105 2.46 11.62 6.40
C GLY A 105 2.80 11.31 7.85
N SER A 106 1.96 11.85 8.73
CA SER A 106 2.03 11.63 10.16
C SER A 106 0.68 11.16 10.70
N HIS A 107 0.72 10.18 11.61
CA HIS A 107 -0.46 9.77 12.35
C HIS A 107 -0.93 10.87 13.32
N TRP A 108 -2.22 10.84 13.66
CA TRP A 108 -2.72 11.66 14.77
C TRP A 108 -2.06 11.25 16.09
N PRO A 109 -1.86 12.20 17.04
CA PRO A 109 -1.33 11.88 18.36
C PRO A 109 -2.09 10.72 19.00
N GLY A 110 -1.35 9.70 19.45
CA GLY A 110 -1.89 8.48 20.06
C GLY A 110 -2.15 7.32 19.08
N CYS A 111 -2.21 7.55 17.76
CA CYS A 111 -2.58 6.54 16.74
C CYS A 111 -1.39 5.79 16.09
N GLY A 112 -0.19 5.92 16.66
CA GLY A 112 1.06 5.32 16.19
C GLY A 112 2.19 6.36 16.03
N SER A 113 3.44 5.91 16.09
CA SER A 113 4.63 6.74 15.84
C SER A 113 5.31 6.46 14.50
N ALA A 114 4.81 5.47 13.75
CA ALA A 114 5.38 5.07 12.47
C ALA A 114 5.26 6.17 11.40
N GLY A 115 6.29 6.31 10.58
CA GLY A 115 6.22 7.12 9.37
C GLY A 115 5.23 6.51 8.36
N VAL A 116 4.57 7.36 7.57
CA VAL A 116 3.70 6.93 6.47
C VAL A 116 4.22 7.53 5.17
N PHE A 117 4.20 6.74 4.09
CA PHE A 117 4.58 7.20 2.75
C PHE A 117 3.44 6.98 1.76
N VAL A 118 3.31 7.90 0.80
CA VAL A 118 2.45 7.72 -0.36
C VAL A 118 3.11 6.75 -1.33
N ALA A 119 2.43 5.65 -1.62
CA ALA A 119 2.95 4.52 -2.40
C ALA A 119 2.32 4.41 -3.81
N GLU A 120 1.41 5.32 -4.16
CA GLU A 120 0.76 5.34 -5.45
C GLU A 120 0.60 6.77 -5.97
N GLY A 121 0.76 6.93 -7.28
CA GLY A 121 0.48 8.16 -8.00
C GLY A 121 0.07 7.89 -9.45
N TRP A 122 -0.13 8.95 -10.22
CA TRP A 122 -0.51 8.87 -11.63
C TRP A 122 0.37 7.90 -12.41
N ARG A 123 -0.23 6.86 -13.01
CA ARG A 123 0.47 5.78 -13.75
C ARG A 123 1.55 5.02 -12.97
N ARG A 124 1.55 5.12 -11.65
CA ARG A 124 2.53 4.47 -10.78
C ARG A 124 1.87 3.84 -9.57
N GLY A 125 1.67 2.52 -9.61
CA GLY A 125 1.33 1.72 -8.43
C GLY A 125 2.60 1.21 -7.73
N PRO A 126 2.50 0.67 -6.50
CA PRO A 126 3.64 0.10 -5.77
C PRO A 126 4.38 -0.97 -6.59
N SER A 127 5.71 -0.99 -6.51
CA SER A 127 6.57 -1.96 -7.19
C SER A 127 7.36 -2.78 -6.16
N PRO A 128 7.71 -4.05 -6.43
CA PRO A 128 8.56 -4.87 -5.55
C PRO A 128 9.95 -4.29 -5.24
N HIS A 129 10.41 -3.34 -6.04
CA HIS A 129 11.70 -2.68 -5.84
C HIS A 129 11.60 -1.40 -5.00
N ASP A 130 10.39 -1.02 -4.59
CA ASP A 130 10.18 0.17 -3.77
C ASP A 130 10.69 -0.08 -2.35
N LYS A 131 11.41 0.91 -1.82
CA LYS A 131 11.98 0.87 -0.48
C LYS A 131 11.52 2.07 0.31
N TRP A 132 10.92 1.81 1.47
CA TRP A 132 10.55 2.83 2.44
C TRP A 132 11.35 2.62 3.70
N THR A 133 12.02 3.69 4.15
CA THR A 133 12.78 3.66 5.39
C THR A 133 11.96 4.34 6.47
N PHE A 134 11.48 3.55 7.43
CA PHE A 134 10.81 4.07 8.60
C PHE A 134 11.87 4.40 9.65
N GLY A 135 11.97 5.67 10.01
CA GLY A 135 12.98 6.16 10.95
C GLY A 135 12.61 5.85 12.41
N PRO A 136 13.59 5.75 13.32
CA PRO A 136 13.38 5.38 14.72
C PRO A 136 12.87 6.58 15.53
N ALA A 137 11.64 7.01 15.30
CA ALA A 137 10.92 7.85 16.26
C ALA A 137 10.16 6.92 17.23
N ALA A 138 10.88 6.49 18.28
CA ALA A 138 10.43 5.68 19.42
C ALA A 138 10.46 4.14 19.28
N GLN A 139 11.65 3.59 19.58
CA GLN A 139 11.96 2.32 20.23
C GLN A 139 11.71 0.97 19.50
N THR A 140 12.81 0.20 19.43
CA THR A 140 13.00 -1.24 19.12
C THR A 140 12.96 -1.69 17.66
N GLY A 141 14.15 -1.93 17.09
CA GLY A 141 14.39 -2.78 15.92
C GLY A 141 13.93 -2.20 14.59
N GLY A 142 14.84 -1.60 13.82
CA GLY A 142 14.53 -1.13 12.47
C GLY A 142 14.02 -2.26 11.59
N PHE A 143 12.71 -2.25 11.29
CA PHE A 143 12.06 -3.19 10.40
C PHE A 143 11.90 -2.53 9.03
N THR A 144 12.35 -3.20 7.97
CA THR A 144 12.13 -2.77 6.58
C THR A 144 11.05 -3.66 6.00
N ILE A 145 9.99 -3.09 5.44
CA ILE A 145 8.93 -3.81 4.73
C ILE A 145 9.06 -3.50 3.24
N ASN A 146 9.17 -4.53 2.42
CA ASN A 146 9.19 -4.42 0.95
C ASN A 146 7.76 -4.58 0.41
N ALA A 147 7.43 -3.89 -0.69
CA ALA A 147 6.14 -4.05 -1.35
C ALA A 147 6.07 -5.39 -2.11
N GLY A 148 5.78 -6.45 -1.37
CA GLY A 148 5.79 -7.83 -1.85
C GLY A 148 5.94 -8.83 -0.70
N ASP A 149 6.32 -8.36 0.48
CA ASP A 149 6.31 -9.17 1.69
C ASP A 149 4.85 -9.50 2.05
N ASP A 150 4.54 -10.80 2.12
CA ASP A 150 3.29 -11.27 2.69
C ASP A 150 3.33 -10.95 4.20
N PRO A 151 2.36 -10.20 4.76
CA PRO A 151 2.29 -9.99 6.21
C PRO A 151 2.26 -11.32 6.99
N ASP A 152 1.84 -12.41 6.35
CA ASP A 152 1.86 -13.77 6.92
C ASP A 152 3.25 -14.44 6.89
N ASP A 153 4.22 -13.91 6.16
CA ASP A 153 5.61 -14.38 6.13
C ASP A 153 6.58 -13.54 7.00
N LEU A 154 6.14 -12.37 7.47
CA LEU A 154 6.93 -11.52 8.36
C LEU A 154 6.88 -12.03 9.82
N ASP A 155 8.06 -12.20 10.43
CA ASP A 155 8.22 -12.57 11.84
C ASP A 155 8.06 -11.32 12.73
N LEU A 156 6.82 -10.84 12.84
CA LEU A 156 6.46 -9.64 13.58
C LEU A 156 6.35 -9.95 15.09
N PRO A 157 6.92 -9.11 15.97
CA PRO A 157 6.80 -9.31 17.41
C PRO A 157 5.33 -9.26 17.84
N GLY A 158 4.82 -10.38 18.36
CA GLY A 158 3.41 -10.53 18.79
C GLY A 158 2.54 -11.39 17.86
N LYS A 159 3.07 -11.85 16.72
CA LYS A 159 2.35 -12.79 15.85
C LYS A 159 2.10 -14.11 16.60
N PRO A 160 0.84 -14.58 16.69
CA PRO A 160 0.59 -15.92 17.19
C PRO A 160 1.33 -16.88 16.27
N LYS A 161 2.20 -17.72 16.85
CA LYS A 161 2.88 -18.78 16.11
C LYS A 161 1.80 -19.58 15.37
N ALA A 162 1.92 -19.67 14.04
CA ALA A 162 0.95 -20.43 13.24
C ALA A 162 0.75 -21.80 13.89
N PRO A 163 -0.49 -22.27 14.09
CA PRO A 163 -0.70 -23.60 14.64
C PRO A 163 0.03 -24.59 13.75
N GLU A 164 0.79 -25.50 14.36
CA GLU A 164 1.50 -26.53 13.60
C GLU A 164 0.49 -27.23 12.67
N PRO A 165 0.82 -27.40 11.38
CA PRO A 165 -0.10 -28.00 10.44
C PRO A 165 -0.49 -29.38 10.96
N LEU A 166 -1.79 -29.58 11.19
CA LEU A 166 -2.32 -30.89 11.53
C LEU A 166 -1.85 -31.88 10.45
N PRO A 167 -1.40 -33.09 10.83
CA PRO A 167 -0.96 -34.07 9.84
C PRO A 167 -2.09 -34.33 8.83
N GLY A 168 -1.88 -33.92 7.58
CA GLY A 168 -2.83 -34.11 6.48
C GLY A 168 -3.61 -32.88 6.00
N ALA A 169 -3.35 -31.67 6.50
CA ALA A 169 -3.95 -30.45 5.95
C ALA A 169 -3.14 -29.90 4.75
N PHE A 170 -3.75 -29.89 3.56
CA PHE A 170 -3.20 -29.27 2.35
C PHE A 170 -3.59 -27.79 2.30
N GLY A 171 -2.61 -26.89 2.22
CA GLY A 171 -2.82 -25.46 1.96
C GLY A 171 -2.47 -25.12 0.52
N MET A 172 -3.36 -24.41 -0.18
CA MET A 172 -3.15 -23.90 -1.53
C MET A 172 -2.61 -22.46 -1.49
N ARG A 173 -1.75 -22.09 -2.43
CA ARG A 173 -1.32 -20.72 -2.68
C ARG A 173 -1.90 -20.21 -4.00
N ALA A 174 -2.08 -18.89 -4.11
CA ALA A 174 -2.45 -18.27 -5.37
C ALA A 174 -1.28 -18.39 -6.37
N GLY A 175 -1.48 -19.14 -7.46
CA GLY A 175 -0.47 -19.41 -8.49
C GLY A 175 -0.03 -20.87 -8.62
N ASP A 176 -0.58 -21.78 -7.81
CA ASP A 176 -0.30 -23.21 -7.92
C ASP A 176 -0.85 -23.80 -9.24
N ASP A 177 -0.06 -24.64 -9.91
CA ASP A 177 -0.44 -25.31 -11.16
C ASP A 177 -1.55 -26.35 -10.89
N PRO A 178 -2.77 -26.16 -11.44
CA PRO A 178 -3.90 -27.05 -11.18
C PRO A 178 -3.66 -28.49 -11.67
N GLU A 179 -2.80 -28.73 -12.66
CA GLU A 179 -2.48 -30.10 -13.10
C GLU A 179 -1.53 -30.83 -12.16
N ALA A 180 -0.55 -30.12 -11.59
CA ALA A 180 0.34 -30.65 -10.57
C ALA A 180 -0.44 -31.06 -9.31
N MET A 181 -1.50 -30.32 -8.98
CA MET A 181 -2.41 -30.61 -7.87
C MET A 181 -3.24 -31.87 -8.09
N ILE A 182 -3.76 -32.10 -9.29
CA ILE A 182 -4.55 -33.31 -9.61
C ILE A 182 -3.67 -34.56 -9.49
N ARG A 183 -2.41 -34.50 -9.95
CA ARG A 183 -1.46 -35.62 -9.78
C ARG A 183 -1.13 -35.89 -8.31
N ALA A 184 -0.95 -34.84 -7.51
CA ALA A 184 -0.69 -34.97 -6.08
C ALA A 184 -1.89 -35.57 -5.31
N MET A 185 -3.12 -35.18 -5.65
CA MET A 185 -4.33 -35.78 -5.07
C MET A 185 -4.49 -37.26 -5.47
N GLN A 186 -4.25 -37.60 -6.75
CA GLN A 186 -4.33 -38.99 -7.24
C GLN A 186 -3.29 -39.91 -6.59
N ALA A 187 -2.07 -39.40 -6.34
CA ALA A 187 -1.02 -40.12 -5.63
C ALA A 187 -1.36 -40.38 -4.15
N PHE A 188 -2.11 -39.47 -3.52
CA PHE A 188 -2.51 -39.58 -2.11
C PHE A 188 -3.71 -40.54 -1.90
N THR A 189 -4.61 -40.66 -2.89
CA THR A 189 -5.80 -41.51 -2.78
C THR A 189 -5.58 -42.98 -3.17
N GLY A 190 -4.38 -43.37 -3.63
CA GLY A 190 -4.03 -44.77 -3.87
C GLY A 190 -5.00 -45.51 -4.79
N ALA A 191 -5.21 -45.04 -6.02
CA ALA A 191 -5.74 -45.90 -7.07
C ALA A 191 -4.55 -46.54 -7.81
N PRO A 192 -4.41 -47.89 -7.84
CA PRO A 192 -3.34 -48.53 -8.58
C PRO A 192 -3.56 -48.32 -10.08
N GLY A 193 -2.49 -48.00 -10.80
CA GLY A 193 -2.48 -48.10 -12.25
C GLY A 193 -2.79 -49.53 -12.69
N GLY A 194 -3.77 -49.69 -13.56
CA GLY A 194 -3.91 -50.87 -14.41
C GLY A 194 -3.25 -50.58 -15.77
N LYS A 195 -2.22 -51.37 -16.11
CA LYS A 195 -1.60 -51.43 -17.43
C LYS A 195 -2.50 -52.14 -18.45
N ASP A 196 -2.17 -51.91 -19.72
CA ASP A 196 -2.59 -52.61 -20.95
C ASP A 196 -2.72 -54.13 -20.85
N GLU A 197 -3.67 -54.71 -21.62
CA GLU A 197 -3.52 -55.80 -22.61
C GLU A 197 -4.89 -56.45 -22.93
N GLY A 198 -5.25 -56.52 -24.22
CA GLY A 198 -6.46 -57.19 -24.74
C GLY A 198 -6.98 -56.58 -26.03
#